data_AF-A0A924P2P5-F1
#
_entry.id   AF-A0A924P2P5-F1
#
_cell.length_a   1.000
_cell.length_b   1.000
_cell.length_c   1.000
_cell.angle_alpha   90.00
_cell.angle_beta   90.00
_cell.angle_gamma   90.00
#
_symmetry.space_group_name_H-M   'P 1'
#
loop_
_entity.id
_entity.type
_entity.pdbx_description
1 polymer ?
#
loop_
_entity_poly.entity_id
_entity_poly.type
_entity_poly.pdbx_seq_one_letter_code
_entity_poly.pdbx_strand_id
1 'polypeptide(L)'
;NVITSIGLDEPLVNRHVVIIEDIVDTGNTLNKFLPQLYNQQPASLKIAALLHKPEALAHPIIIDYLGFSVPDKFLLGFGLDFDGLGRNLPEIYQLVQE
;
A
#
# COMPACT_ATOMS: atom_id res chain seq x y z
N ASN A 1 -11.05 19.04 5.41
CA ASN A 1 -9.84 19.08 6.24
C ASN A 1 -8.89 17.99 5.76
N VAL A 2 -7.91 18.35 4.93
CA VAL A 2 -6.78 17.48 4.56
C VAL A 2 -5.56 18.05 5.26
N ILE A 3 -4.89 17.25 6.09
CA ILE A 3 -3.68 17.65 6.81
C ILE A 3 -2.54 16.83 6.22
N THR A 4 -1.54 17.52 5.66
CA THR A 4 -0.34 16.87 5.16
C THR A 4 0.68 16.81 6.30
N SER A 5 0.85 15.63 6.90
CA SER A 5 1.89 15.38 7.92
C SER A 5 2.96 14.49 7.32
N ILE A 6 4.06 15.11 6.86
CA ILE A 6 5.24 14.40 6.38
C ILE A 6 5.99 13.91 7.62
N GLY A 7 6.07 12.60 7.84
CA GLY A 7 6.70 12.02 9.03
C GLY A 7 5.74 11.56 10.12
N LEU A 8 4.42 11.74 9.92
CA LEU A 8 3.37 11.22 10.82
C LEU A 8 3.51 11.74 12.27
N ASP A 9 3.64 13.05 12.42
CA ASP A 9 3.79 13.74 13.72
C ASP A 9 2.49 13.78 14.53
N GLU A 10 1.35 13.50 13.88
CA GLU A 10 0.04 13.51 14.50
C GLU A 10 -0.15 12.27 15.40
N PRO A 11 -0.57 12.43 16.66
CA PRO A 11 -0.78 11.32 17.56
C PRO A 11 -1.91 10.42 17.06
N LEU A 12 -1.62 9.13 16.90
CA LEU A 12 -2.60 8.14 16.46
C LEU A 12 -3.45 7.52 17.58
N VAL A 13 -3.13 7.81 18.84
CA VAL A 13 -3.81 7.21 20.01
C VAL A 13 -5.34 7.36 19.92
N ASN A 14 -6.06 6.25 20.13
CA ASN A 14 -7.52 6.18 20.05
C ASN A 14 -8.15 6.63 18.71
N ARG A 15 -7.35 6.72 17.63
CA ARG A 15 -7.87 7.02 16.29
C ARG A 15 -8.10 5.75 15.48
N HIS A 16 -9.11 5.78 14.62
CA HIS A 16 -9.28 4.77 13.58
C HIS A 16 -8.40 5.16 12.38
N VAL A 17 -7.44 4.32 12.04
CA VAL A 17 -6.45 4.56 10.98
C VAL A 17 -6.65 3.56 9.85
N VAL A 18 -6.66 4.06 8.61
CA VAL A 18 -6.64 3.25 7.39
C VAL A 18 -5.40 3.63 6.60
N ILE A 19 -4.51 2.66 6.38
CA ILE A 19 -3.35 2.80 5.50
C ILE A 19 -3.85 2.56 4.07
N ILE A 20 -3.53 3.47 3.16
CA ILE A 20 -3.88 3.36 1.74
C ILE A 20 -2.61 3.06 0.94
N GLU A 21 -2.57 1.90 0.30
CA GLU A 21 -1.47 1.47 -0.57
C GLU A 21 -1.96 1.34 -2.02
N ASP A 22 -1.09 1.64 -2.97
CA ASP A 22 -1.30 1.35 -4.38
C ASP A 22 -1.14 -0.15 -4.66
N ILE A 23 -0.06 -0.77 -4.16
CA ILE A 23 0.22 -2.19 -4.34
C ILE A 23 0.90 -2.81 -3.12
N VAL A 24 0.38 -3.97 -2.70
CA VAL A 24 1.09 -4.85 -1.78
C VAL A 24 1.80 -5.94 -2.59
N ASP A 25 3.12 -5.80 -2.72
CA ASP A 25 4.02 -6.79 -3.32
C ASP A 25 4.62 -7.67 -2.21
N THR A 26 5.93 -7.61 -1.97
CA THR A 26 6.62 -8.37 -0.90
C THR A 26 6.09 -8.15 0.52
N GLY A 27 5.40 -7.04 0.79
CA GLY A 27 4.93 -6.67 2.13
C GLY A 27 6.00 -6.11 3.06
N ASN A 28 7.25 -5.92 2.59
CA ASN A 28 8.38 -5.46 3.41
C ASN A 28 8.13 -4.08 4.07
N THR A 29 7.58 -3.14 3.31
CA THR A 29 7.24 -1.79 3.78
C THR A 29 6.26 -1.87 4.94
N LEU A 30 5.11 -2.52 4.73
CA LEU A 30 4.09 -2.68 5.77
C LEU A 30 4.63 -3.43 6.98
N ASN A 31 5.37 -4.53 6.79
CA ASN A 31 5.98 -5.29 7.88
C ASN A 31 6.89 -4.42 8.77
N LYS A 32 7.61 -3.46 8.19
CA LYS A 32 8.48 -2.53 8.94
C LYS A 32 7.70 -1.45 9.69
N PHE A 33 6.62 -0.94 9.11
CA PHE A 33 5.89 0.22 9.66
C PHE A 33 4.75 -0.17 10.61
N LEU A 34 4.05 -1.28 10.37
CA LEU A 34 2.91 -1.70 11.18
C LEU A 34 3.25 -1.78 12.69
N PRO A 35 4.38 -2.36 13.14
CA PRO A 35 4.72 -2.37 14.57
C PRO A 35 4.83 -0.97 15.17
N GLN A 36 5.39 -0.01 14.42
CA GLN A 36 5.54 1.37 14.88
C GLN A 36 4.18 2.06 15.02
N LEU A 37 3.26 1.80 14.09
CA LEU A 37 1.90 2.34 14.14
C LEU A 37 1.08 1.72 15.27
N TYR A 38 1.18 0.40 15.48
CA TYR A 38 0.53 -0.28 16.60
C TYR A 38 1.03 0.25 17.96
N ASN A 39 2.32 0.57 18.08
CA ASN A 39 2.90 1.14 19.31
C ASN A 39 2.34 2.51 19.67
N GLN A 40 1.75 3.24 18.72
CA GLN A 40 1.03 4.50 18.99
C GLN A 40 -0.40 4.30 19.52
N GLN A 41 -0.85 3.04 19.68
CA GLN A 41 -2.15 2.66 20.26
C GLN A 41 -3.37 3.27 19.53
N PRO A 42 -3.48 3.10 18.20
CA PRO A 42 -4.71 3.48 17.49
C PRO A 42 -5.90 2.64 17.99
N ALA A 43 -7.11 3.20 17.90
CA ALA A 43 -8.33 2.46 18.21
C ALA A 43 -8.57 1.30 17.21
N SER A 44 -8.13 1.48 15.96
CA SER A 44 -8.02 0.40 14.98
C SER A 44 -7.00 0.76 13.91
N LEU A 45 -6.35 -0.24 13.33
CA LEU A 45 -5.49 -0.09 12.17
C LEU A 45 -5.97 -1.05 11.08
N LYS A 46 -6.23 -0.52 9.88
CA LYS A 46 -6.66 -1.30 8.72
C LYS A 46 -5.83 -0.96 7.49
N ILE A 47 -5.79 -1.88 6.53
CA ILE A 47 -5.06 -1.72 5.27
C ILE A 47 -6.06 -1.79 4.11
N ALA A 48 -6.04 -0.77 3.27
CA ALA A 48 -6.70 -0.77 1.97
C ALA A 48 -5.63 -0.74 0.88
N ALA A 49 -5.68 -1.71 -0.03
CA ALA A 49 -4.76 -1.79 -1.15
C ALA A 49 -5.52 -1.90 -2.46
N LEU A 50 -5.11 -1.14 -3.48
CA LEU A 50 -5.68 -1.30 -4.81
C LEU A 50 -5.26 -2.65 -5.41
N LEU A 51 -3.98 -3.01 -5.33
CA LEU A 51 -3.44 -4.24 -5.90
C LEU A 51 -2.75 -5.11 -4.85
N HIS A 52 -2.79 -6.42 -5.05
CA HIS A 52 -2.06 -7.38 -4.23
C HIS A 52 -1.47 -8.50 -5.08
N LYS A 53 -0.18 -8.79 -4.89
CA LYS A 53 0.54 -9.93 -5.47
C LYS A 53 0.74 -11.03 -4.42
N PRO A 54 -0.21 -11.96 -4.25
CA PRO A 54 -0.16 -12.95 -3.18
C PRO A 54 1.07 -13.88 -3.28
N GLU A 55 1.54 -14.17 -4.50
CA GLU A 55 2.69 -15.04 -4.74
C GLU A 55 4.03 -14.39 -4.38
N ALA A 56 4.08 -13.07 -4.27
CA ALA A 56 5.30 -12.31 -3.96
C ALA A 56 5.46 -12.01 -2.45
N LEU A 57 4.44 -12.28 -1.63
CA LEU A 57 4.47 -11.99 -0.20
C LEU A 57 5.63 -12.73 0.51
N ALA A 58 6.50 -11.96 1.17
CA ALA A 58 7.52 -12.50 2.06
C ALA A 58 7.09 -12.53 3.53
N HIS A 59 6.00 -11.82 3.86
CA HIS A 59 5.49 -11.64 5.21
C HIS A 59 3.98 -11.81 5.27
N PRO A 60 3.42 -12.31 6.38
CA PRO A 60 1.99 -12.38 6.56
C PRO A 60 1.42 -10.96 6.73
N ILE A 61 0.75 -10.46 5.69
CA ILE A 61 0.05 -9.17 5.69
C ILE A 61 -1.45 -9.44 5.52
N ILE A 62 -2.27 -8.85 6.39
CA ILE A 62 -3.74 -8.92 6.30
C ILE A 62 -4.21 -7.63 5.64
N ILE A 63 -4.82 -7.74 4.47
CA ILE A 63 -5.43 -6.61 3.74
C ILE A 63 -6.93 -6.63 4.02
N ASP A 64 -7.44 -5.59 4.70
CA ASP A 64 -8.86 -5.47 5.05
C ASP A 64 -9.74 -5.12 3.85
N TYR A 65 -9.21 -4.30 2.95
CA TYR A 65 -9.92 -3.82 1.75
C TYR A 65 -9.04 -4.01 0.53
N LEU A 66 -9.33 -5.02 -0.29
CA LEU A 66 -8.59 -5.32 -1.51
C LEU A 66 -9.38 -4.89 -2.74
N GLY A 67 -8.73 -4.18 -3.66
CA GLY A 67 -9.25 -3.93 -5.01
C GLY A 67 -9.12 -5.18 -5.88
N PHE A 68 -7.90 -5.54 -6.27
CA PHE A 68 -7.63 -6.65 -7.18
C PHE A 68 -6.43 -7.48 -6.74
N SER A 69 -6.57 -8.81 -6.85
CA SER A 69 -5.42 -9.72 -6.82
C SER A 69 -4.83 -9.83 -8.22
N VAL A 70 -3.52 -9.70 -8.34
CA VAL A 70 -2.79 -9.69 -9.63
C VAL A 70 -1.63 -10.68 -9.59
N PRO A 71 -1.21 -11.25 -10.74
CA PRO A 71 -0.02 -12.10 -10.81
C PRO A 71 1.24 -11.30 -10.50
N ASP A 72 2.33 -11.99 -10.15
CA ASP A 72 3.63 -11.34 -9.97
C ASP A 72 4.24 -10.94 -11.33
N LYS A 73 3.80 -9.78 -11.82
CA LYS A 73 4.28 -9.15 -13.04
C LYS A 73 4.53 -7.68 -12.79
N PHE A 74 5.33 -7.08 -13.67
CA PHE A 74 5.53 -5.64 -13.67
C PHE A 74 4.25 -4.92 -14.12
N LEU A 75 3.79 -3.96 -13.31
CA LEU A 75 2.60 -3.15 -13.54
C LEU A 75 2.95 -1.66 -13.46
N LEU A 76 2.25 -0.83 -14.22
CA LEU A 76 2.44 0.62 -14.27
C LEU A 76 1.10 1.34 -14.48
N GLY A 77 1.02 2.63 -14.13
CA GLY A 77 -0.20 3.42 -14.27
C GLY A 77 -1.06 3.46 -13.02
N PHE A 78 -2.05 4.37 -13.01
CA PHE A 78 -2.94 4.60 -11.88
C PHE A 78 -2.19 4.84 -10.54
N GLY A 79 -1.12 5.62 -10.58
CA GLY A 79 -0.25 5.91 -9.44
C GLY A 79 1.06 5.09 -9.42
N LEU A 80 1.08 3.88 -10.00
CA LEU A 80 2.30 3.08 -10.14
C LEU A 80 3.25 3.65 -11.19
N ASP A 81 4.54 3.44 -11.01
CA ASP A 81 5.58 4.00 -11.87
C ASP A 81 6.67 3.02 -12.32
N PHE A 82 7.37 3.44 -13.37
CA PHE A 82 8.68 2.96 -13.76
C PHE A 82 9.63 4.16 -13.84
N ASP A 83 10.67 4.20 -12.99
CA ASP A 83 11.61 5.34 -12.89
C ASP A 83 10.90 6.71 -12.76
N GLY A 84 9.81 6.76 -11.98
CA GLY A 84 9.01 7.97 -11.78
C GLY A 84 8.03 8.31 -12.90
N LEU A 85 8.03 7.56 -14.01
CA LEU A 85 7.16 7.77 -15.16
C LEU A 85 5.93 6.85 -15.13
N GLY A 86 4.85 7.27 -15.80
CA GLY A 86 3.65 6.44 -16.00
C GLY A 86 2.56 6.59 -14.94
N ARG A 87 2.81 7.24 -13.80
CA ARG A 87 1.83 7.41 -12.70
C ARG A 87 0.49 7.99 -13.14
N ASN A 88 0.51 8.89 -14.11
CA ASN A 88 -0.66 9.63 -14.59
C ASN A 88 -1.47 8.88 -15.67
N LEU A 89 -1.07 7.67 -16.03
CA LEU A 89 -1.84 6.86 -16.97
C LEU A 89 -3.17 6.44 -16.31
N PRO A 90 -4.30 6.50 -17.06
CA PRO A 90 -5.64 6.32 -16.49
C PRO A 90 -5.97 4.87 -16.15
N GLU A 91 -5.18 3.93 -16.68
CA GLU A 91 -5.36 2.50 -16.53
C GLU A 91 -4.11 1.84 -15.96
N ILE A 92 -4.25 0.59 -15.54
CA ILE A 92 -3.14 -0.25 -15.09
C ILE A 92 -2.67 -1.08 -16.29
N TYR A 93 -1.41 -0.92 -16.66
CA TYR A 93 -0.78 -1.64 -17.76
C TYR A 93 0.19 -2.67 -17.23
N GLN A 94 0.32 -3.77 -17.95
CA GLN A 94 1.33 -4.81 -17.73
C GLN A 94 2.37 -4.71 -18.85
N LEU A 95 3.65 -4.81 -18.51
CA LEU A 95 4.70 -4.88 -19.53
C LEU A 95 4.48 -6.13 -20.42
N VAL A 96 4.57 -5.92 -21.73
CA VAL A 96 4.60 -7.01 -22.72
C VAL A 96 6.06 -7.40 -22.92
N GLN A 97 6.40 -8.66 -22.68
CA GLN A 97 7.72 -9.18 -23.05
C GLN A 97 7.72 -9.46 -24.55
N GLU A 98 8.73 -8.96 -25.26
CA GLU A 98 9.05 -9.36 -26.64
C GLU A 98 9.66 -10.77 -26.69
#